data_AF-W6MPS5-F1
#
_entry.id   AF-W6MPS5-F1
#
_cell.length_a   1.000
_cell.length_b   1.000
_cell.length_c   1.000
_cell.angle_alpha   90.00
_cell.angle_beta   90.00
_cell.angle_gamma   90.00
#
_symmetry.space_group_name_H-M   'P 1'
#
loop_
_entity.id
_entity.type
_entity.pdbx_description
1 polymer ?
#
loop_
_entity_poly.entity_id
_entity_poly.type
_entity_poly.pdbx_seq_one_letter_code
_entity_poly.pdbx_strand_id
1 'polypeptide(L)'
;MNLFHHAKKYATSTFVRCFASHSPALSNWVRSSVHELKKSRFQAYLTRLDSPDEVPGLIDNLLQEKSIKKATHPTMYAWRTATFEKGKISHLQQGSHDCREGGSGDRILTLLEQIQAINLLVVVTRWYGGTPLGPARFRCISDVSYESLEKAGIWKPHDTRGQIRDAANIILKE
;
A
#
# COMPACT_ATOMS: atom_id res chain seq x y z
N MET A 1 -27.75 -31.15 -28.27
CA MET A 1 -26.33 -31.46 -28.08
C MET A 1 -25.56 -30.14 -28.09
N ASN A 2 -24.94 -29.81 -26.95
CA ASN A 2 -23.87 -28.84 -26.63
C ASN A 2 -23.77 -27.51 -27.42
N LEU A 3 -23.95 -26.35 -26.77
CA LEU A 3 -22.92 -25.57 -26.02
C LEU A 3 -21.71 -25.26 -26.91
N PHE A 4 -21.32 -24.01 -27.18
CA PHE A 4 -20.95 -22.96 -26.23
C PHE A 4 -21.13 -21.55 -26.83
N HIS A 5 -21.81 -20.68 -26.09
CA HIS A 5 -21.62 -19.23 -26.16
C HIS A 5 -20.27 -18.88 -25.53
N HIS A 6 -19.29 -18.44 -26.31
CA HIS A 6 -18.09 -17.80 -25.77
C HIS A 6 -18.23 -16.28 -25.85
N ALA A 7 -19.17 -15.75 -25.06
CA ALA A 7 -19.17 -14.33 -24.74
C ALA A 7 -17.95 -14.06 -23.84
N LYS A 8 -16.92 -13.41 -24.38
CA LYS A 8 -15.87 -12.78 -23.59
C LYS A 8 -16.56 -11.79 -22.64
N LYS A 9 -16.75 -12.19 -21.38
CA LYS A 9 -17.23 -11.30 -20.32
C LYS A 9 -16.11 -10.31 -20.01
N TYR A 10 -16.08 -9.20 -20.74
CA TYR A 10 -15.52 -7.96 -20.23
C TYR A 10 -16.48 -7.43 -19.17
N ALA A 11 -16.47 -8.05 -17.99
CA ALA A 11 -17.15 -7.52 -16.83
C ALA A 11 -16.35 -6.30 -16.37
N THR A 12 -16.96 -5.13 -16.46
CA THR A 12 -16.55 -3.89 -15.80
C THR A 12 -16.43 -4.14 -14.29
N SER A 13 -15.27 -4.60 -13.85
CA SER A 13 -14.92 -4.78 -12.44
C SER A 13 -13.84 -3.75 -12.15
N THR A 14 -14.23 -2.66 -11.49
CA THR A 14 -13.29 -1.75 -10.85
C THR A 14 -12.41 -2.61 -9.93
N PHE A 15 -11.15 -2.84 -10.32
CA PHE A 15 -10.23 -3.73 -9.61
C PHE A 15 -9.83 -3.13 -8.27
N VAL A 16 -10.70 -3.27 -7.28
CA VAL A 16 -10.39 -2.89 -5.91
C VAL A 16 -9.39 -3.89 -5.34
N ARG A 17 -8.32 -3.37 -4.77
CA ARG A 17 -7.24 -4.20 -4.22
C ARG A 17 -7.37 -4.22 -2.70
N CYS A 18 -7.73 -5.38 -2.15
CA CYS A 18 -7.75 -5.64 -0.72
C CYS A 18 -7.09 -6.99 -0.44
N PHE A 19 -6.86 -7.30 0.84
CA PHE A 19 -6.38 -8.62 1.24
C PHE A 19 -7.37 -9.71 0.80
N ALA A 20 -6.86 -10.78 0.20
CA ALA A 20 -7.63 -12.01 0.02
C ALA A 20 -8.05 -12.56 1.41
N SER A 21 -9.26 -13.11 1.49
CA SER A 21 -10.01 -13.33 2.73
C SER A 21 -9.29 -14.15 3.83
N HIS A 22 -9.65 -13.83 5.09
CA HIS A 22 -9.40 -14.54 6.37
C HIS A 22 -7.94 -14.86 6.76
N SER A 23 -7.09 -13.83 6.85
CA SER A 23 -5.91 -13.90 7.73
C SER A 23 -6.19 -13.11 9.03
N PRO A 24 -5.82 -13.62 10.22
CA PRO A 24 -6.27 -13.06 11.50
C PRO A 24 -5.88 -11.58 11.66
N ALA A 25 -6.85 -10.81 12.16
CA ALA A 25 -6.91 -9.34 12.14
C ALA A 25 -5.98 -8.63 13.15
N LEU A 26 -5.06 -9.32 13.81
CA LEU A 26 -4.21 -8.67 14.82
C LEU A 26 -2.74 -9.05 14.63
N SER A 27 -1.90 -8.03 14.38
CA SER A 27 -0.43 -8.00 14.47
C SER A 27 0.45 -8.55 13.33
N ASN A 28 -0.11 -8.98 12.20
CA ASN A 28 0.70 -9.41 11.05
C ASN A 28 1.08 -8.23 10.14
N TRP A 29 2.08 -7.46 10.57
CA TRP A 29 2.67 -6.39 9.75
C TRP A 29 3.45 -6.96 8.56
N VAL A 30 2.98 -6.69 7.34
CA VAL A 30 3.78 -6.86 6.13
C VAL A 30 4.78 -5.71 6.05
N ARG A 31 6.08 -6.03 6.04
CA ARG A 31 7.16 -5.04 6.10
C ARG A 31 7.84 -4.87 4.74
N SER A 32 8.08 -3.62 4.34
CA SER A 32 9.04 -3.32 3.28
C SER A 32 10.46 -3.67 3.74
N SER A 33 11.39 -3.70 2.80
CA SER A 33 12.81 -3.64 3.12
C SER A 33 13.14 -2.26 3.69
N VAL A 34 14.27 -2.14 4.39
CA VAL A 34 14.74 -0.83 4.85
C VAL A 34 15.44 -0.13 3.69
N HIS A 35 14.92 1.01 3.26
CA HIS A 35 15.58 1.86 2.26
C HIS A 35 16.42 2.92 2.96
N GLU A 36 17.64 3.13 2.49
CA GLU A 36 18.55 4.16 3.02
C GLU A 36 18.89 5.21 1.97
N LEU A 37 18.81 6.49 2.35
CA LEU A 37 19.25 7.62 1.55
C LEU A 37 19.94 8.65 2.47
N LYS A 38 21.21 8.95 2.21
CA LYS A 38 22.04 9.86 3.03
C LYS A 38 21.92 9.55 4.54
N LYS A 39 22.11 8.29 4.91
CA LYS A 39 21.97 7.75 6.29
C LYS A 39 20.57 7.83 6.89
N SER A 40 19.61 8.46 6.21
CA SER A 40 18.20 8.41 6.61
C SER A 40 17.63 7.07 6.18
N ARG A 41 16.98 6.35 7.09
CA ARG A 41 16.39 5.04 6.83
C ARG A 41 14.87 5.14 6.82
N PHE A 42 14.22 4.35 5.96
CA PHE A 42 12.77 4.31 5.78
C PHE A 42 12.32 2.86 5.75
N GLN A 43 11.19 2.57 6.40
CA GLN A 43 10.53 1.27 6.33
C GLN A 43 9.02 1.44 6.43
N ALA A 44 8.29 0.76 5.57
CA ALA A 44 6.84 0.69 5.63
C ALA A 44 6.36 -0.58 6.31
N TYR A 45 5.22 -0.46 6.97
CA TYR A 45 4.48 -1.50 7.65
C TYR A 45 3.05 -1.42 7.15
N LEU A 46 2.52 -2.53 6.70
CA LEU A 46 1.17 -2.63 6.17
C LEU A 46 0.41 -3.68 6.96
N THR A 47 -0.81 -3.35 7.36
CA THR A 47 -1.74 -4.30 7.96
C THR A 47 -3.12 -4.14 7.36
N ARG A 48 -3.93 -5.19 7.47
CA ARG A 48 -5.37 -5.11 7.20
C ARG A 48 -6.02 -4.15 8.20
N LEU A 49 -7.06 -3.47 7.75
CA LEU A 49 -7.88 -2.57 8.56
C LEU A 49 -9.35 -2.75 8.14
N ASP A 50 -10.22 -3.14 9.06
CA ASP A 50 -11.65 -3.30 8.76
C ASP A 50 -12.45 -2.06 9.18
N SER A 51 -12.08 -1.43 10.31
CA SER A 51 -12.69 -0.18 10.80
C SER A 51 -11.64 0.92 11.09
N PRO A 52 -11.97 2.21 10.89
CA PRO A 52 -11.13 3.32 11.35
C PRO A 52 -10.79 3.26 12.85
N ASP A 53 -11.68 2.69 13.67
CA ASP A 53 -11.53 2.62 15.13
C ASP A 53 -10.36 1.73 15.57
N GLU A 54 -9.86 0.85 14.70
CA GLU A 54 -8.72 -0.01 14.96
C GLU A 54 -7.38 0.73 14.85
N VAL A 55 -7.35 1.87 14.14
CA VAL A 55 -6.10 2.60 13.81
C VAL A 55 -5.31 2.96 15.07
N PRO A 56 -5.88 3.54 16.14
CA PRO A 56 -5.12 3.87 17.35
C PRO A 56 -4.45 2.65 17.98
N GLY A 57 -5.18 1.53 18.11
CA GLY A 57 -4.65 0.29 18.69
C GLY A 57 -3.54 -0.34 17.85
N LEU A 58 -3.65 -0.28 16.52
CA LEU A 58 -2.61 -0.76 15.61
C LEU A 58 -1.35 0.12 15.68
N ILE A 59 -1.51 1.44 15.75
CA ILE A 59 -0.39 2.37 15.93
C ILE A 59 0.32 2.12 17.27
N ASP A 60 -0.43 1.95 18.36
CA ASP A 60 0.13 1.64 19.67
C ASP A 60 0.85 0.28 19.71
N ASN A 61 0.34 -0.72 18.98
CA ASN A 61 1.00 -2.01 18.80
C ASN A 61 2.35 -1.86 18.08
N LEU A 62 2.39 -1.12 16.96
CA LEU A 62 3.63 -0.89 16.21
C LEU A 62 4.68 -0.14 17.06
N LEU A 63 4.22 0.82 17.87
CA LEU A 63 5.07 1.60 18.78
C LEU A 63 5.62 0.78 19.97
N GLN A 64 5.22 -0.48 20.15
CA GLN A 64 5.91 -1.38 21.10
C GLN A 64 7.33 -1.73 20.64
N GLU A 65 7.60 -1.66 19.32
CA GLU A 65 8.96 -1.84 18.80
C GLU A 65 9.84 -0.64 19.17
N LYS A 66 10.80 -0.85 20.07
CA LYS A 66 11.68 0.21 20.61
C LYS A 66 12.41 1.01 19.53
N SER A 67 12.80 0.37 18.43
CA SER A 67 13.47 1.04 17.31
C SER A 67 12.53 2.04 16.61
N ILE A 68 11.27 1.65 16.40
CA ILE A 68 10.24 2.49 15.79
C ILE A 68 9.88 3.63 16.74
N LYS A 69 9.61 3.33 18.01
CA LYS A 69 9.26 4.34 19.03
C LYS A 69 10.30 5.45 19.16
N LYS A 70 11.59 5.13 18.95
CA LYS A 70 12.71 6.08 19.01
C LYS A 70 13.04 6.75 17.68
N ALA A 71 12.33 6.42 16.60
CA ALA A 71 12.54 7.03 15.30
C ALA A 71 12.16 8.52 15.32
N THR A 72 12.74 9.29 14.42
CA THR A 72 12.47 10.74 14.31
C THR A 72 11.04 11.00 13.84
N HIS A 73 10.54 10.16 12.94
CA HIS A 73 9.17 10.17 12.45
C HIS A 73 8.63 8.73 12.52
N PRO A 74 8.11 8.31 13.68
CA PRO A 74 7.77 6.90 13.92
C PRO A 74 6.60 6.40 13.10
N THR A 75 5.60 7.25 12.83
CA THR A 75 4.27 6.81 12.39
C THR A 75 3.63 7.77 11.37
N MET A 76 4.29 8.02 10.23
CA MET A 76 3.62 8.66 9.09
C MET A 76 2.65 7.63 8.50
N TYR A 77 1.36 7.91 8.36
CA TYR A 77 0.43 6.87 7.89
C TYR A 77 -0.71 7.38 7.04
N ALA A 78 -1.32 6.47 6.30
CA ALA A 78 -2.64 6.64 5.73
C ALA A 78 -3.39 5.31 5.69
N TRP A 79 -4.71 5.39 5.67
CA TRP A 79 -5.60 4.24 5.63
C TRP A 79 -6.85 4.54 4.82
N ARG A 80 -7.48 3.48 4.32
CA ARG A 80 -8.77 3.53 3.63
C ARG A 80 -9.57 2.30 4.02
N THR A 81 -10.85 2.47 4.34
CA THR A 81 -11.79 1.39 4.66
C THR A 81 -13.09 1.56 3.88
N ALA A 82 -13.72 0.45 3.50
CA ALA A 82 -15.04 0.44 2.90
C ALA A 82 -15.69 -0.94 3.05
N THR A 83 -17.01 -0.98 2.92
CA THR A 83 -17.78 -2.22 2.90
C THR A 83 -17.99 -2.69 1.46
N PHE A 84 -17.96 -4.01 1.28
CA PHE A 84 -18.21 -4.65 -0.02
C PHE A 84 -19.45 -5.52 0.07
N GLU A 85 -20.54 -5.07 -0.55
CA GLU A 85 -21.78 -5.81 -0.58
C GLU A 85 -22.30 -5.92 -2.01
N LYS A 86 -22.63 -7.14 -2.45
CA LYS A 86 -23.20 -7.41 -3.79
C LYS A 86 -22.37 -6.78 -4.93
N GLY A 87 -21.05 -6.75 -4.79
CA GLY A 87 -20.12 -6.18 -5.78
C GLY A 87 -20.08 -4.64 -5.80
N LYS A 88 -20.65 -3.96 -4.80
CA LYS A 88 -20.61 -2.50 -4.66
C LYS A 88 -19.79 -2.10 -3.43
N ILE A 89 -18.99 -1.05 -3.59
CA ILE A 89 -18.32 -0.37 -2.49
C ILE A 89 -19.30 0.62 -1.88
N SER A 90 -19.43 0.61 -0.55
CA SER A 90 -20.16 1.60 0.23
C SER A 90 -19.36 2.00 1.47
N HIS A 91 -19.76 3.09 2.12
CA HIS A 91 -19.15 3.57 3.38
C HIS A 91 -17.62 3.76 3.30
N LEU A 92 -17.12 4.29 2.18
CA LEU A 92 -15.71 4.61 2.03
C LEU A 92 -15.31 5.70 3.03
N GLN A 93 -14.33 5.38 3.86
CA GLN A 93 -13.68 6.27 4.80
C GLN A 93 -12.17 6.22 4.59
N GLN A 94 -11.49 7.33 4.90
CA GLN A 94 -10.04 7.42 4.77
C GLN A 94 -9.48 8.46 5.72
N GLY A 95 -8.19 8.33 6.03
CA GLY A 95 -7.48 9.27 6.88
C GLY A 95 -5.97 9.17 6.70
N SER A 96 -5.27 10.22 7.10
CA SER A 96 -3.81 10.35 7.01
C SER A 96 -3.24 11.07 8.24
N HIS A 97 -1.95 10.85 8.51
CA HIS A 97 -1.22 11.55 9.57
C HIS A 97 0.25 11.72 9.20
N ASP A 98 0.75 12.95 9.29
CA ASP A 98 2.09 13.32 8.83
C ASP A 98 3.23 13.00 9.82
N CYS A 99 2.94 12.74 11.10
CA CYS A 99 3.96 12.47 12.12
C CYS A 99 5.15 13.47 12.13
N ARG A 100 4.84 14.77 12.10
CA ARG A 100 5.82 15.89 12.02
C ARG A 100 6.70 15.89 10.76
N GLU A 101 6.44 15.02 9.79
CA GLU A 101 7.01 15.05 8.44
C GLU A 101 5.93 15.55 7.46
N GLY A 102 5.77 16.87 7.40
CA GLY A 102 4.66 17.50 6.66
C GLY A 102 4.50 17.00 5.22
N GLY A 103 3.26 16.67 4.85
CA GLY A 103 2.82 16.13 3.56
C GLY A 103 3.03 14.63 3.37
N SER A 104 3.58 13.91 4.36
CA SER A 104 3.87 12.47 4.22
C SER A 104 2.64 11.59 4.29
N GLY A 105 1.68 11.91 5.17
CA GLY A 105 0.41 11.18 5.29
C GLY A 105 -0.40 11.30 4.01
N ASP A 106 -0.58 12.53 3.51
CA ASP A 106 -1.31 12.78 2.26
C ASP A 106 -0.62 12.12 1.06
N ARG A 107 0.72 12.10 1.04
CA ARG A 107 1.49 11.37 0.03
C ARG A 107 1.18 9.88 0.02
N ILE A 108 1.05 9.25 1.19
CA ILE A 108 0.68 7.83 1.30
C ILE A 108 -0.80 7.66 0.90
N LEU A 109 -1.70 8.56 1.32
CA LEU A 109 -3.11 8.49 0.98
C LEU A 109 -3.35 8.57 -0.53
N THR A 110 -2.76 9.56 -1.21
CA THR A 110 -2.85 9.70 -2.67
C THR A 110 -2.35 8.44 -3.39
N LEU A 111 -1.29 7.82 -2.89
CA LEU A 111 -0.79 6.55 -3.43
C LEU A 111 -1.88 5.45 -3.32
N LEU A 112 -2.50 5.29 -2.14
CA LEU A 112 -3.55 4.30 -1.92
C LEU A 112 -4.80 4.55 -2.79
N GLU A 113 -5.17 5.82 -3.00
CA GLU A 113 -6.25 6.23 -3.89
C GLU A 113 -5.96 5.86 -5.35
N GLN A 114 -4.75 6.18 -5.84
CA GLN A 114 -4.30 5.91 -7.21
C GLN A 114 -4.37 4.43 -7.57
N ILE A 115 -4.01 3.56 -6.62
CA ILE A 115 -4.04 2.11 -6.84
C ILE A 115 -5.37 1.47 -6.40
N GLN A 116 -6.35 2.26 -5.96
CA GLN A 116 -7.64 1.77 -5.45
C GLN A 116 -7.50 0.70 -4.35
N ALA A 117 -6.51 0.87 -3.47
CA ALA A 117 -6.30 -0.05 -2.35
C ALA A 117 -7.10 0.40 -1.12
N ILE A 118 -7.87 -0.52 -0.54
CA ILE A 118 -8.75 -0.27 0.61
C ILE A 118 -8.75 -1.46 1.58
N ASN A 119 -9.31 -1.23 2.76
CA ASN A 119 -9.31 -2.12 3.93
C ASN A 119 -7.91 -2.44 4.44
N LEU A 120 -7.09 -1.40 4.51
CA LEU A 120 -5.70 -1.47 4.96
C LEU A 120 -5.21 -0.16 5.57
N LEU A 121 -4.16 -0.29 6.37
CA LEU A 121 -3.36 0.79 6.94
C LEU A 121 -1.92 0.62 6.47
N VAL A 122 -1.32 1.69 5.96
CA VAL A 122 0.13 1.78 5.69
C VAL A 122 0.75 2.81 6.64
N VAL A 123 1.78 2.38 7.37
CA VAL A 123 2.59 3.22 8.24
C VAL A 123 4.02 3.22 7.71
N VAL A 124 4.64 4.39 7.62
CA VAL A 124 6.04 4.55 7.27
C VAL A 124 6.78 5.15 8.47
N THR A 125 7.85 4.48 8.86
CA THR A 125 8.80 4.98 9.86
C THR A 125 10.02 5.54 9.16
N ARG A 126 10.50 6.70 9.63
CA ARG A 126 11.78 7.27 9.21
C ARG A 126 12.71 7.52 10.40
N TRP A 127 13.94 7.02 10.27
CA TRP A 127 15.07 7.39 11.14
C TRP A 127 15.89 8.48 10.44
N TYR A 128 16.01 9.66 11.04
CA TYR A 128 16.75 10.77 10.45
C TYR A 128 18.26 10.52 10.45
N GLY A 129 18.90 10.73 9.30
CA GLY A 129 20.33 10.47 9.10
C GLY A 129 21.26 11.65 9.39
N GLY A 130 20.73 12.79 9.85
CA GLY A 130 21.51 14.00 10.13
C GLY A 130 21.52 15.04 9.01
N THR A 131 21.04 14.72 7.80
CA THR A 131 20.98 15.68 6.67
C THR A 131 19.56 15.82 6.11
N PRO A 132 19.05 17.05 5.88
CA PRO A 132 17.75 17.25 5.24
C PRO A 132 17.73 16.67 3.82
N LEU A 133 16.66 15.93 3.50
CA LEU A 133 16.49 15.31 2.19
C LEU A 133 15.67 16.18 1.23
N GLY A 134 14.99 17.21 1.74
CA GLY A 134 14.04 18.00 0.96
C GLY A 134 12.97 17.10 0.30
N PRO A 135 12.60 17.35 -0.96
CA PRO A 135 11.61 16.56 -1.69
C PRO A 135 11.95 15.07 -1.86
N ALA A 136 13.24 14.69 -1.80
CA ALA A 136 13.66 13.31 -2.03
C ALA A 136 13.08 12.32 -0.99
N ARG A 137 12.74 12.79 0.22
CA ARG A 137 12.09 11.97 1.25
C ARG A 137 10.76 11.40 0.78
N PHE A 138 9.99 12.15 -0.02
CA PHE A 138 8.68 11.71 -0.50
C PHE A 138 8.79 10.59 -1.53
N ARG A 139 9.90 10.52 -2.29
CA ARG A 139 10.20 9.35 -3.13
C ARG A 139 10.45 8.13 -2.25
N CYS A 140 11.32 8.25 -1.25
CA CYS A 140 11.58 7.14 -0.31
C CYS A 140 10.30 6.64 0.38
N ILE A 141 9.45 7.54 0.88
CA ILE A 141 8.14 7.21 1.50
C ILE A 141 7.25 6.42 0.53
N SER A 142 7.13 6.88 -0.71
CA SER A 142 6.33 6.19 -1.73
C SER A 142 6.93 4.82 -2.08
N ASP A 143 8.24 4.73 -2.26
CA ASP A 143 8.91 3.48 -2.65
C ASP A 143 8.73 2.38 -1.60
N VAL A 144 8.95 2.70 -0.31
CA VAL A 144 8.74 1.71 0.76
C VAL A 144 7.27 1.34 0.92
N SER A 145 6.35 2.28 0.69
CA SER A 145 4.91 2.00 0.72
C SER A 145 4.48 1.05 -0.42
N TYR A 146 4.98 1.28 -1.64
CA TYR A 146 4.73 0.38 -2.77
C TYR A 146 5.32 -1.01 -2.51
N GLU A 147 6.52 -1.10 -1.95
CA GLU A 147 7.16 -2.40 -1.66
C GLU A 147 6.36 -3.20 -0.60
N SER A 148 5.79 -2.55 0.43
CA SER A 148 4.94 -3.26 1.40
C SER A 148 3.63 -3.75 0.78
N LEU A 149 3.02 -2.96 -0.11
CA LEU A 149 1.85 -3.35 -0.90
C LEU A 149 2.16 -4.51 -1.87
N GLU A 150 3.35 -4.52 -2.46
CA GLU A 150 3.82 -5.61 -3.33
C GLU A 150 4.01 -6.90 -2.56
N LYS A 151 4.71 -6.83 -1.42
CA LYS A 151 4.90 -7.99 -0.54
C LYS A 151 3.58 -8.53 0.03
N ALA A 152 2.58 -7.67 0.19
CA ALA A 152 1.23 -8.06 0.59
C ALA A 152 0.41 -8.68 -0.56
N GLY A 153 0.92 -8.68 -1.80
CA GLY A 153 0.20 -9.15 -2.98
C GLY A 153 -0.94 -8.23 -3.44
N ILE A 154 -1.02 -7.02 -2.88
CA ILE A 154 -2.07 -6.03 -3.16
C ILE A 154 -1.76 -5.28 -4.45
N TRP A 155 -0.49 -4.97 -4.67
CA TRP A 155 -0.03 -4.22 -5.84
C TRP A 155 1.08 -4.97 -6.56
N LYS A 156 1.15 -4.80 -7.87
CA LYS A 156 2.32 -5.18 -8.67
C LYS A 156 2.62 -4.05 -9.65
N PRO A 157 3.89 -3.73 -9.90
CA PRO A 157 4.23 -2.79 -10.96
C PRO A 157 3.73 -3.37 -12.30
N HIS A 158 3.18 -2.50 -13.15
CA HIS A 158 2.90 -2.88 -14.53
C HIS A 158 4.23 -3.13 -15.24
N ASP A 159 4.55 -4.39 -15.54
CA ASP A 159 5.73 -4.71 -16.34
C ASP A 159 5.50 -4.31 -17.80
N THR A 160 5.88 -3.08 -18.13
CA THR A 160 5.83 -2.56 -19.49
C THR A 160 6.83 -3.30 -20.39
N ARG A 161 7.93 -3.85 -19.84
CA ARG A 161 8.98 -4.52 -20.62
C ARG A 161 8.59 -5.95 -21.00
N GLY A 162 7.93 -6.69 -20.12
CA GLY A 162 7.33 -7.99 -20.42
C GLY A 162 6.24 -7.89 -21.48
N GLN A 163 5.33 -6.91 -21.35
CA GLN A 163 4.25 -6.69 -22.31
C GLN A 163 4.75 -6.31 -23.71
N ILE A 164 5.82 -5.50 -23.81
CA ILE A 164 6.44 -5.16 -25.11
C ILE A 164 7.12 -6.39 -25.73
N ARG A 165 7.80 -7.23 -24.94
CA ARG A 165 8.42 -8.47 -25.44
C ARG A 165 7.38 -9.49 -25.91
N ASP A 166 6.29 -9.64 -25.17
CA ASP A 166 5.21 -10.55 -25.53
C ASP A 166 4.47 -10.06 -26.77
N ALA A 167 4.20 -8.76 -26.88
CA ALA A 167 3.61 -8.15 -28.08
C ALA A 167 4.53 -8.27 -29.31
N ALA A 168 5.85 -8.05 -29.14
CA ALA A 168 6.81 -8.21 -30.22
C ALA A 168 6.92 -9.66 -30.71
N ASN A 169 6.85 -10.64 -29.81
CA ASN A 169 6.87 -12.06 -30.17
C ASN A 169 5.57 -12.54 -30.86
N ILE A 170 4.47 -11.83 -30.67
CA ILE A 170 3.20 -12.08 -31.38
C ILE A 170 3.28 -11.52 -32.81
N ILE A 171 3.83 -10.30 -32.97
CA ILE A 171 3.95 -9.64 -34.29
C ILE A 171 4.96 -10.34 -35.20
N LEU A 172 6.01 -10.97 -34.65
CA LEU A 172 7.03 -11.70 -35.43
C LEU A 172 6.62 -13.14 -35.81
N LYS A 173 5.41 -13.57 -35.43
CA LYS A 173 4.87 -14.91 -35.74
C LYS A 173 3.71 -14.89 -36.75
N GLU A 174 3.40 -13.73 -37.30
CA GLU A 174 2.56 -13.54 -38.50
C GLU A 174 3.43 -13.12 -39.68
#